data_AF-A0AAV7Y9V1-F1
#
_entry.id   AF-A0AAV7Y9V1-F1
#
_cell.length_a   1.000
_cell.length_b   1.000
_cell.length_c   1.000
_cell.angle_alpha   90.00
_cell.angle_beta   90.00
_cell.angle_gamma   90.00
#
_symmetry.space_group_name_H-M   'P 1'
#
loop_
_entity.id
_entity.type
_entity.pdbx_description
1 polymer ?
#
loop_
_entity_poly.entity_id
_entity_poly.type
_entity_poly.pdbx_seq_one_letter_code
_entity_poly.pdbx_strand_id
1 'polypeptide(L)'
;MKIQTFLCCLALLFFVFAQEQTTNTDPQNVILCDTCELVVGWVENYLAENKTQEEIIKGVDHFCDLLPSSVKTYCKQMVLNYIPLIIKYLESEEPPEKCCESLGLCQPKKIQELPEKKEKICEVCEWITTKIEKFLAKGKTETEIEKLMELACKILPSDYSTMCTNVINDYLPMIIKYLEMEYPPETCCSKVDLCKN
;
A
#
# COMPACT_ATOMS: atom_id res chain seq x y z
N MET A 1 -10.60 9.44 55.12
CA MET A 1 -11.06 8.42 54.16
C MET A 1 -11.93 9.01 53.02
N LYS A 2 -11.50 10.13 52.41
CA LYS A 2 -12.20 10.77 51.26
C LYS A 2 -11.27 11.28 50.14
N ILE A 3 -9.95 11.24 50.36
CA ILE A 3 -8.94 11.72 49.38
C ILE A 3 -8.46 10.58 48.47
N GLN A 4 -8.37 9.33 48.96
CA GLN A 4 -8.04 8.16 48.12
C GLN A 4 -9.10 7.86 47.07
N THR A 5 -10.39 8.08 47.37
CA THR A 5 -11.48 7.87 46.41
C THR A 5 -11.49 8.92 45.28
N PHE A 6 -11.04 10.15 45.58
CA PHE A 6 -10.97 11.24 44.61
C PHE A 6 -9.79 11.06 43.63
N LEU A 7 -8.65 10.54 44.12
CA LEU A 7 -7.49 10.17 43.30
C LEU A 7 -7.78 8.98 42.37
N CYS A 8 -8.57 7.99 42.79
CA CYS A 8 -9.03 6.92 41.89
C CYS A 8 -9.95 7.42 40.77
N CYS A 9 -10.85 8.37 41.04
CA CYS A 9 -11.74 8.92 40.01
C CYS A 9 -11.00 9.78 38.99
N LEU A 10 -9.99 10.55 39.41
CA LEU A 10 -9.12 11.29 38.49
C LEU A 10 -8.23 10.36 37.66
N ALA A 11 -7.72 9.26 38.25
CA ALA A 11 -6.98 8.24 37.50
C ALA A 11 -7.86 7.52 36.46
N LEU A 12 -9.13 7.25 36.77
CA LEU A 12 -10.08 6.70 35.81
C LEU A 12 -10.45 7.68 34.70
N LEU A 13 -10.53 8.99 34.98
CA LEU A 13 -10.69 10.01 33.94
C LEU A 13 -9.43 10.11 33.07
N PHE A 14 -8.23 10.04 33.64
CA PHE A 14 -6.97 9.95 32.86
C PHE A 14 -6.88 8.68 32.01
N PHE A 15 -7.39 7.53 32.50
CA PHE A 15 -7.47 6.28 31.72
C PHE A 15 -8.50 6.35 30.60
N VAL A 16 -9.64 7.02 30.82
CA VAL A 16 -10.66 7.26 29.78
C VAL A 16 -10.15 8.22 28.71
N PHE A 17 -9.38 9.26 29.07
CA PHE A 17 -8.73 10.15 28.11
C PHE A 17 -7.50 9.54 27.41
N ALA A 18 -6.90 8.47 27.95
CA ALA A 18 -5.76 7.79 27.34
C ALA A 18 -6.13 6.79 26.22
N GLN A 19 -7.43 6.53 25.97
CA GLN A 19 -7.89 5.57 24.95
C GLN A 19 -8.56 6.17 23.71
N GLU A 20 -8.61 7.49 23.54
CA GLU A 20 -9.19 8.10 22.32
C GLU A 20 -8.32 9.24 21.79
N GLN A 21 -7.13 8.90 21.29
CA GLN A 21 -6.44 9.60 20.20
C GLN A 21 -5.09 8.92 19.94
N THR A 22 -5.12 7.77 19.25
CA THR A 22 -3.97 7.39 18.42
C THR A 22 -3.96 8.31 17.20
N THR A 23 -3.54 9.56 17.39
CA THR A 23 -3.27 10.46 16.27
C THR A 23 -2.30 9.79 15.30
N ASN A 24 -2.61 9.89 14.02
CA ASN A 24 -1.84 9.40 12.87
C ASN A 24 -0.40 9.95 12.85
N THR A 25 0.49 9.39 13.66
CA THR A 25 1.90 9.77 13.66
C THR A 25 2.84 8.60 13.91
N ASP A 26 2.36 7.34 13.88
CA ASP A 26 3.25 6.19 13.81
C ASP A 26 3.41 5.74 12.35
N PRO A 27 4.60 5.96 11.74
CA PRO A 27 4.89 5.50 10.38
C PRO A 27 4.62 4.01 10.18
N GLN A 28 4.73 3.18 11.22
CA GLN A 28 4.49 1.75 11.10
C GLN A 28 3.02 1.41 10.90
N ASN A 29 2.11 2.16 11.52
CA ASN A 29 0.67 1.92 11.42
C ASN A 29 0.13 2.29 10.02
N VAL A 30 0.66 3.37 9.43
CA VAL A 30 0.33 3.76 8.05
C VAL A 30 0.76 2.68 7.05
N ILE A 31 1.99 2.17 7.17
CA ILE A 31 2.51 1.12 6.29
C ILE A 31 1.71 -0.19 6.44
N LEU A 32 1.33 -0.56 7.67
CA LEU A 32 0.53 -1.75 7.94
C LEU A 32 -0.89 -1.64 7.34
N CYS A 33 -1.52 -0.46 7.43
CA CYS A 33 -2.84 -0.21 6.83
C CYS A 33 -2.79 -0.33 5.31
N ASP A 34 -1.89 0.39 4.64
CA ASP A 34 -1.75 0.35 3.18
C ASP A 34 -1.42 -1.07 2.67
N THR A 35 -0.56 -1.78 3.40
CA THR A 35 -0.23 -3.18 3.10
C THR A 35 -1.45 -4.09 3.24
N CYS A 36 -2.28 -3.87 4.28
CA CYS A 36 -3.52 -4.63 4.44
C CYS A 36 -4.50 -4.36 3.29
N GLU A 37 -4.75 -3.09 2.97
CA GLU A 37 -5.71 -2.71 1.91
C GLU A 37 -5.30 -3.33 0.56
N LEU A 38 -4.00 -3.32 0.25
CA LEU A 38 -3.45 -3.95 -0.94
C LEU A 38 -3.69 -5.48 -0.96
N VAL A 39 -3.41 -6.16 0.15
CA VAL A 39 -3.58 -7.62 0.25
C VAL A 39 -5.06 -8.00 0.18
N VAL A 40 -5.96 -7.25 0.82
CA VAL A 40 -7.41 -7.47 0.72
C VAL A 40 -7.87 -7.38 -0.73
N GLY A 41 -7.41 -6.36 -1.46
CA GLY A 41 -7.69 -6.24 -2.89
C GLY A 41 -7.20 -7.44 -3.71
N TRP A 42 -6.01 -7.98 -3.42
CA TRP A 42 -5.53 -9.19 -4.09
C TRP A 42 -6.40 -10.42 -3.80
N VAL A 43 -6.77 -10.63 -2.53
CA VAL A 43 -7.62 -11.76 -2.13
C VAL A 43 -9.00 -11.66 -2.78
N GLU A 44 -9.61 -10.47 -2.78
CA GLU A 44 -10.91 -10.21 -3.42
C GLU A 44 -10.87 -10.57 -4.92
N ASN A 45 -9.78 -10.21 -5.61
CA ASN A 45 -9.63 -10.53 -7.03
C ASN A 45 -9.46 -12.03 -7.29
N TYR A 46 -8.67 -12.71 -6.48
CA TYR A 46 -8.55 -14.15 -6.61
C TYR A 46 -9.87 -14.87 -6.30
N LEU A 47 -10.67 -14.37 -5.36
CA LEU A 47 -12.00 -14.90 -5.09
C LEU A 47 -12.93 -14.67 -6.29
N ALA A 48 -12.89 -13.50 -6.93
CA ALA A 48 -13.64 -13.22 -8.16
C ALA A 48 -13.24 -14.15 -9.33
N GLU A 49 -11.99 -14.62 -9.36
CA GLU A 49 -11.50 -15.63 -10.30
C GLU A 49 -11.83 -17.09 -9.91
N ASN A 50 -12.60 -17.30 -8.84
CA ASN A 50 -12.92 -18.61 -8.27
C ASN A 50 -11.68 -19.43 -7.86
N LYS A 51 -10.61 -18.77 -7.42
CA LYS A 51 -9.45 -19.47 -6.86
C LYS A 51 -9.77 -20.10 -5.51
N THR A 52 -9.22 -21.26 -5.25
CA THR A 52 -9.25 -21.90 -3.94
C THR A 52 -8.35 -21.16 -2.96
N GLN A 53 -8.65 -21.22 -1.66
CA GLN A 53 -7.81 -20.64 -0.62
C GLN A 53 -6.32 -21.03 -0.75
N GLU A 54 -6.01 -22.28 -1.14
CA GLU A 54 -4.63 -22.72 -1.33
C GLU A 54 -3.95 -22.00 -2.51
N GLU A 55 -4.66 -21.76 -3.60
CA GLU A 55 -4.17 -20.98 -4.74
C GLU A 55 -3.96 -19.51 -4.38
N ILE A 56 -4.86 -18.92 -3.58
CA ILE A 56 -4.72 -17.54 -3.07
C ILE A 56 -3.47 -17.41 -2.20
N ILE A 57 -3.30 -18.31 -1.23
CA ILE A 57 -2.13 -18.32 -0.34
C ILE A 57 -0.85 -18.45 -1.16
N LYS A 58 -0.80 -19.35 -2.15
CA LYS A 58 0.36 -19.49 -3.03
C LYS A 58 0.63 -18.24 -3.87
N GLY A 59 -0.42 -17.60 -4.38
CA GLY A 59 -0.34 -16.37 -5.15
C GLY A 59 0.29 -15.23 -4.34
N VAL A 60 -0.17 -15.04 -3.10
CA VAL A 60 0.36 -13.99 -2.21
C VAL A 60 1.74 -14.39 -1.63
N ASP A 61 1.99 -15.67 -1.34
CA ASP A 61 3.30 -16.15 -0.84
C ASP A 61 4.44 -15.94 -1.86
N HIS A 62 4.13 -15.96 -3.15
CA HIS A 62 5.12 -15.68 -4.20
C HIS A 62 5.76 -14.29 -4.03
N PHE A 63 5.00 -13.31 -3.52
CA PHE A 63 5.54 -11.99 -3.22
C PHE A 63 6.61 -12.04 -2.12
N CYS A 64 6.40 -12.87 -1.09
CA CYS A 64 7.37 -13.06 -0.02
C CYS A 64 8.70 -13.63 -0.54
N ASP A 65 8.69 -14.33 -1.68
CA ASP A 65 9.90 -14.84 -2.30
C ASP A 65 10.77 -13.77 -2.94
N LEU A 66 10.20 -12.61 -3.28
CA LEU A 66 10.89 -11.45 -3.84
C LEU A 66 11.55 -10.56 -2.77
N LEU A 67 11.21 -10.78 -1.49
CA LEU A 67 11.72 -9.99 -0.38
C LEU A 67 13.08 -10.49 0.12
N PRO A 68 13.90 -9.60 0.73
CA PRO A 68 15.15 -10.01 1.38
C PRO A 68 14.95 -11.12 2.40
N SER A 69 15.94 -12.01 2.53
CA SER A 69 15.88 -13.16 3.46
C SER A 69 15.58 -12.77 4.91
N SER A 70 15.93 -11.56 5.33
CA SER A 70 15.67 -11.03 6.67
C SER A 70 14.19 -10.84 6.99
N VAL A 71 13.34 -10.61 5.98
CA VAL A 71 11.90 -10.33 6.13
C VAL A 71 11.02 -11.40 5.48
N LYS A 72 11.60 -12.23 4.60
CA LYS A 72 10.90 -13.32 3.91
C LYS A 72 10.12 -14.24 4.84
N THR A 73 10.76 -14.77 5.89
CA THR A 73 10.10 -15.69 6.84
C THR A 73 8.90 -15.03 7.53
N TYR A 74 9.06 -13.77 7.94
CA TYR A 74 7.99 -13.00 8.56
C TYR A 74 6.83 -12.78 7.58
N CYS A 75 7.12 -12.39 6.34
CA CYS A 75 6.12 -12.26 5.28
C CYS A 75 5.32 -13.55 5.09
N LYS A 76 5.99 -14.70 4.95
CA LYS A 76 5.31 -15.99 4.76
C LYS A 76 4.38 -16.34 5.93
N GLN A 77 4.83 -16.05 7.16
CA GLN A 77 3.98 -16.23 8.34
C GLN A 77 2.76 -15.32 8.32
N MET A 78 2.92 -14.06 7.91
CA MET A 78 1.80 -13.13 7.78
C MET A 78 0.80 -13.62 6.73
N VAL A 79 1.27 -14.07 5.56
CA VAL A 79 0.40 -14.63 4.51
C VAL A 79 -0.42 -15.82 5.06
N LEU A 80 0.23 -16.76 5.74
CA LEU A 80 -0.45 -17.94 6.29
C LEU A 80 -1.49 -17.60 7.38
N ASN A 81 -1.26 -16.52 8.14
CA ASN A 81 -2.14 -16.13 9.25
C ASN A 81 -3.29 -15.22 8.79
N TYR A 82 -3.03 -14.27 7.89
CA TYR A 82 -4.00 -13.22 7.54
C TYR A 82 -4.87 -13.57 6.33
N ILE A 83 -4.34 -14.28 5.31
CA ILE A 83 -5.13 -14.62 4.12
C ILE A 83 -6.39 -15.43 4.47
N PRO A 84 -6.35 -16.46 5.33
CA PRO A 84 -7.57 -17.17 5.73
C PRO A 84 -8.59 -16.27 6.44
N LEU A 85 -8.12 -15.30 7.24
CA LEU A 85 -8.99 -14.35 7.94
C LEU A 85 -9.64 -13.37 6.96
N ILE A 86 -8.89 -12.91 5.97
CA ILE A 86 -9.37 -12.02 4.91
C ILE A 86 -10.41 -12.74 4.04
N ILE A 87 -10.14 -13.99 3.61
CA ILE A 87 -11.11 -14.80 2.84
C ILE A 87 -12.42 -14.93 3.62
N LYS A 88 -12.33 -15.34 4.90
CA LYS A 88 -13.51 -15.48 5.76
C LYS A 88 -14.29 -14.17 5.90
N TYR A 89 -13.59 -13.04 5.99
CA TYR A 89 -14.20 -11.73 6.06
C TYR A 89 -14.94 -11.39 4.76
N LEU A 90 -14.31 -11.60 3.62
CA LEU A 90 -14.89 -11.30 2.30
C LEU A 90 -16.07 -12.23 1.96
N GLU A 91 -16.07 -13.46 2.47
CA GLU A 91 -17.20 -14.38 2.36
C GLU A 91 -18.41 -13.98 3.25
N SER A 92 -18.22 -13.12 4.26
CA SER A 92 -19.28 -12.70 5.18
C SER A 92 -20.19 -11.57 4.67
N GLU A 93 -20.16 -11.26 3.37
CA GLU A 93 -20.89 -10.16 2.73
C GLU A 93 -20.58 -8.77 3.34
N GLU A 94 -19.47 -8.65 4.08
CA GLU A 94 -19.02 -7.38 4.63
C GLU A 94 -18.24 -6.56 3.59
N PRO A 95 -18.31 -5.20 3.64
CA PRO A 95 -17.58 -4.35 2.72
C PRO A 95 -16.05 -4.60 2.82
N PRO A 96 -15.35 -4.96 1.74
CA PRO A 96 -13.92 -5.21 1.73
C PRO A 96 -13.10 -4.07 2.35
N GLU A 97 -13.56 -2.83 2.21
CA GLU A 97 -12.92 -1.62 2.71
C GLU A 97 -12.84 -1.58 4.25
N LYS A 98 -13.69 -2.34 4.93
CA LYS A 98 -13.70 -2.47 6.38
C LYS A 98 -12.88 -3.63 6.90
N CYS A 99 -12.36 -4.51 6.03
CA CYS A 99 -11.59 -5.67 6.45
C CYS A 99 -10.38 -5.27 7.30
N CYS A 100 -9.63 -4.26 6.87
CA CYS A 100 -8.42 -3.81 7.57
C CYS A 100 -8.73 -3.06 8.87
N GLU A 101 -9.89 -2.39 8.95
CA GLU A 101 -10.38 -1.81 10.21
C GLU A 101 -10.77 -2.91 11.20
N SER A 102 -11.48 -3.93 10.72
CA SER A 102 -11.90 -5.10 11.50
C SER A 102 -10.71 -5.93 12.02
N LEU A 103 -9.62 -5.94 11.26
CA LEU A 103 -8.35 -6.56 11.66
C LEU A 103 -7.50 -5.66 12.58
N GLY A 104 -7.93 -4.42 12.85
CA GLY A 104 -7.20 -3.45 13.67
C GLY A 104 -5.93 -2.90 13.02
N LEU A 105 -5.78 -3.09 11.70
CA LEU A 105 -4.64 -2.62 10.90
C LEU A 105 -4.87 -1.21 10.33
N CYS A 106 -6.12 -0.80 10.20
CA CYS A 106 -6.52 0.56 9.83
C CYS A 106 -7.39 1.18 10.92
N GLN A 107 -7.30 2.50 11.07
CA GLN A 107 -8.26 3.24 11.89
C GLN A 107 -9.52 3.57 11.06
N PRO A 108 -10.71 3.64 11.70
CA PRO A 108 -11.94 4.03 11.03
C PRO A 108 -11.77 5.41 10.38
N LYS A 109 -11.90 5.47 9.06
CA LYS A 109 -11.77 6.73 8.31
C LYS A 109 -12.90 7.67 8.73
N LYS A 110 -12.60 8.71 9.52
CA LYS A 110 -13.50 9.86 9.66
C LYS A 110 -13.62 10.49 8.28
N ILE A 111 -14.82 10.52 7.72
CA ILE A 111 -15.12 11.19 6.44
C ILE A 111 -14.81 12.68 6.62
N GLN A 112 -13.58 13.07 6.29
CA GLN A 112 -13.19 14.45 6.09
C GLN A 112 -13.14 14.65 4.58
N GLU A 113 -13.86 15.67 4.11
CA GLU A 113 -13.90 16.08 2.71
C GLU A 113 -12.48 16.28 2.18
N LEU A 114 -12.22 15.77 0.96
CA LEU A 114 -10.93 15.66 0.30
C LEU A 114 -10.27 17.04 0.03
N PRO A 115 -9.02 17.25 0.49
CA PRO A 115 -8.05 17.99 -0.30
C PRO A 115 -6.68 17.28 -0.28
N GLU A 116 -6.57 16.02 -0.71
CA GLU A 116 -5.27 15.27 -0.59
C GLU A 116 -4.90 14.35 -1.78
N LYS A 117 -5.71 14.24 -2.85
CA LYS A 117 -5.43 13.24 -3.91
C LYS A 117 -4.22 13.58 -4.80
N LYS A 118 -3.91 14.86 -5.01
CA LYS A 118 -2.79 15.29 -5.89
C LYS A 118 -1.42 15.22 -5.21
N GLU A 119 -1.33 15.43 -3.90
CA GLU A 119 -0.05 15.35 -3.17
C GLU A 119 0.48 13.91 -3.14
N LYS A 120 -0.37 12.92 -2.84
CA LYS A 120 0.05 11.52 -2.83
C LYS A 120 0.51 10.99 -4.19
N ILE A 121 -0.11 11.47 -5.28
CA ILE A 121 0.28 11.06 -6.65
C ILE A 121 1.66 11.63 -7.01
N CYS A 122 1.98 12.85 -6.55
CA CYS A 122 3.29 13.46 -6.75
C CYS A 122 4.39 12.66 -6.04
N GLU A 123 4.21 12.33 -4.76
CA GLU A 123 5.17 11.53 -3.99
C GLU A 123 5.44 10.16 -4.62
N VAL A 124 4.40 9.49 -5.09
CA VAL A 124 4.51 8.20 -5.79
C VAL A 124 5.30 8.37 -7.10
N CYS A 125 5.01 9.42 -7.88
CA CYS A 125 5.74 9.71 -9.10
C CYS A 125 7.24 9.91 -8.84
N GLU A 126 7.59 10.75 -7.85
CA GLU A 126 8.98 11.06 -7.53
C GLU A 126 9.75 9.83 -7.06
N TRP A 127 9.11 9.00 -6.22
CA TRP A 127 9.69 7.75 -5.76
C TRP A 127 9.95 6.78 -6.91
N ILE A 128 8.96 6.56 -7.79
CA ILE A 128 9.11 5.69 -8.97
C ILE A 128 10.20 6.23 -9.89
N THR A 129 10.20 7.53 -10.17
CA THR A 129 11.18 8.19 -11.04
C THR A 129 12.61 8.05 -10.50
N THR A 130 12.79 8.17 -9.19
CA THR A 130 14.08 7.90 -8.52
C THR A 130 14.54 6.45 -8.69
N LYS A 131 13.62 5.48 -8.75
CA LYS A 131 13.97 4.08 -9.03
C LYS A 131 14.39 3.88 -10.49
N ILE A 132 13.66 4.50 -11.43
CA ILE A 132 13.97 4.47 -12.86
C ILE A 132 15.37 5.04 -13.10
N GLU A 133 15.67 6.21 -12.53
CA GLU A 133 17.01 6.82 -12.59
C GLU A 133 18.11 5.86 -12.09
N LYS A 134 17.90 5.22 -10.95
CA LYS A 134 18.85 4.22 -10.40
C LYS A 134 18.99 2.98 -11.28
N PHE A 135 17.97 2.61 -12.04
CA PHE A 135 18.06 1.50 -12.99
C PHE A 135 18.84 1.89 -14.24
N LEU A 136 18.61 3.10 -14.77
CA LEU A 136 19.38 3.67 -15.87
C LEU A 136 20.85 3.81 -15.50
N ALA A 137 21.16 4.31 -14.30
CA ALA A 137 22.53 4.41 -13.78
C ALA A 137 23.23 3.04 -13.63
N LYS A 138 22.47 1.95 -13.56
CA LYS A 138 22.99 0.56 -13.54
C LYS A 138 23.06 -0.07 -14.94
N GLY A 139 22.79 0.69 -16.00
CA GLY A 139 22.85 0.24 -17.39
C GLY A 139 21.64 -0.58 -17.84
N LYS A 140 20.50 -0.51 -17.14
CA LYS A 140 19.26 -1.12 -17.64
C LYS A 140 18.71 -0.31 -18.81
N THR A 141 18.24 -1.02 -19.83
CA THR A 141 17.54 -0.44 -20.97
C THR A 141 16.08 -0.10 -20.64
N GLU A 142 15.48 0.81 -21.42
CA GLU A 142 14.06 1.13 -21.32
C GLU A 142 13.17 -0.12 -21.34
N THR A 143 13.38 -1.03 -22.28
CA THR A 143 12.62 -2.29 -22.38
C THR A 143 12.79 -3.19 -21.15
N GLU A 144 13.95 -3.19 -20.50
CA GLU A 144 14.13 -3.94 -19.25
C GLU A 144 13.38 -3.30 -18.08
N ILE A 145 13.33 -1.97 -18.02
CA ILE A 145 12.60 -1.22 -16.99
C ILE A 145 11.09 -1.39 -17.20
N GLU A 146 10.61 -1.26 -18.44
CA GLU A 146 9.23 -1.50 -18.83
C GLU A 146 8.76 -2.89 -18.39
N LYS A 147 9.50 -3.94 -18.72
CA LYS A 147 9.17 -5.32 -18.30
C LYS A 147 9.10 -5.48 -16.78
N LEU A 148 9.97 -4.81 -16.03
CA LEU A 148 9.92 -4.85 -14.56
C LEU A 148 8.65 -4.19 -14.02
N MET A 149 8.25 -3.06 -14.61
CA MET A 149 7.03 -2.36 -14.21
C MET A 149 5.77 -3.10 -14.66
N GLU A 150 5.76 -3.72 -15.85
CA GLU A 150 4.66 -4.56 -16.32
C GLU A 150 4.44 -5.79 -15.43
N LEU A 151 5.53 -6.40 -14.92
CA LEU A 151 5.44 -7.47 -13.94
C LEU A 151 4.77 -6.99 -12.65
N ALA A 152 5.02 -5.75 -12.23
CA ALA A 152 4.32 -5.15 -11.10
C ALA A 152 2.83 -4.93 -11.39
N CYS A 153 2.46 -4.50 -12.60
CA CYS A 153 1.04 -4.35 -12.98
C CYS A 153 0.29 -5.68 -13.02
N LYS A 154 0.94 -6.76 -13.43
CA LYS A 154 0.32 -8.11 -13.47
C LYS A 154 -0.02 -8.67 -12.09
N ILE A 155 0.53 -8.09 -11.03
CA ILE A 155 0.19 -8.44 -9.64
C ILE A 155 -1.09 -7.72 -9.19
N LEU A 156 -1.43 -6.60 -9.83
CA LEU A 156 -2.63 -5.86 -9.48
C LEU A 156 -3.90 -6.59 -9.97
N PRO A 157 -5.03 -6.39 -9.28
CA PRO A 157 -6.38 -6.74 -9.76
C PRO A 157 -6.60 -6.42 -11.24
N SER A 158 -7.43 -7.18 -11.95
CA SER A 158 -7.62 -7.01 -13.41
C SER A 158 -7.94 -5.56 -13.84
N ASP A 159 -8.81 -4.86 -13.09
CA ASP A 159 -9.17 -3.46 -13.34
C ASP A 159 -7.99 -2.50 -13.14
N TYR A 160 -7.19 -2.71 -12.08
CA TYR A 160 -6.01 -1.89 -11.79
C TYR A 160 -4.80 -2.27 -12.63
N SER A 161 -4.71 -3.52 -13.08
CA SER A 161 -3.64 -4.03 -13.93
C SER A 161 -3.67 -3.33 -15.29
N THR A 162 -4.85 -3.25 -15.90
CA THR A 162 -5.04 -2.54 -17.17
C THR A 162 -4.70 -1.06 -17.04
N MET A 163 -5.19 -0.41 -15.99
CA MET A 163 -4.89 0.99 -15.72
C MET A 163 -3.38 1.22 -15.50
N CYS A 164 -2.74 0.33 -14.74
CA CYS A 164 -1.31 0.36 -14.46
C CYS A 164 -0.48 0.20 -15.75
N THR A 165 -0.83 -0.75 -16.62
CA THR A 165 -0.13 -0.95 -17.90
C THR A 165 -0.27 0.28 -18.79
N ASN A 166 -1.45 0.91 -18.84
CA ASN A 166 -1.63 2.16 -19.60
C ASN A 166 -0.75 3.29 -19.04
N VAL A 167 -0.68 3.43 -17.70
CA VAL A 167 0.20 4.41 -17.06
C VAL A 167 1.66 4.15 -17.39
N ILE A 168 2.12 2.91 -17.41
CA ILE A 168 3.50 2.61 -17.84
C ILE A 168 3.70 3.05 -19.29
N ASN A 169 2.83 2.61 -20.20
CA ASN A 169 2.97 2.87 -21.63
C ASN A 169 2.94 4.36 -21.97
N ASP A 170 2.14 5.14 -21.25
CA ASP A 170 1.99 6.57 -21.48
C ASP A 170 3.14 7.37 -20.86
N TYR A 171 3.53 7.07 -19.61
CA TYR A 171 4.42 7.93 -18.84
C TYR A 171 5.88 7.47 -18.82
N LEU A 172 6.16 6.16 -18.87
CA LEU A 172 7.54 5.66 -18.74
C LEU A 172 8.48 6.19 -19.83
N PRO A 173 8.12 6.17 -21.14
CA PRO A 173 9.01 6.69 -22.18
C PRO A 173 9.30 8.19 -22.00
N MET A 174 8.29 8.96 -21.55
CA MET A 174 8.47 10.39 -21.27
C MET A 174 9.41 10.62 -20.08
N ILE A 175 9.23 9.86 -19.00
CA ILE A 175 10.07 9.97 -17.80
C ILE A 175 11.52 9.59 -18.11
N ILE A 176 11.76 8.49 -18.83
CA ILE A 176 13.13 8.09 -19.23
C ILE A 176 13.78 9.20 -20.06
N LYS A 177 13.06 9.73 -21.06
CA LYS A 177 13.55 10.86 -21.86
C LYS A 177 13.92 12.08 -21.01
N TYR A 178 13.13 12.40 -19.98
CA TYR A 178 13.42 13.52 -19.09
C TYR A 178 14.64 13.26 -18.20
N LEU A 179 14.81 12.03 -17.71
CA LEU A 179 16.00 11.62 -16.96
C LEU A 179 17.28 11.65 -17.83
N GLU A 180 17.18 11.26 -19.10
CA GLU A 180 18.29 11.37 -20.06
C GLU A 180 18.67 12.84 -20.37
N MET A 181 17.74 13.78 -20.17
CA MET A 181 18.00 15.22 -20.20
C MET A 181 18.55 15.78 -18.88
N GLU A 182 18.93 14.91 -17.95
CA GLU A 182 19.45 15.23 -16.61
C GLU A 182 18.45 16.03 -15.74
N TYR A 183 17.14 15.88 -15.99
CA TYR A 183 16.13 16.45 -15.10
C TYR A 183 15.99 15.61 -13.82
N PRO A 184 15.91 16.25 -12.64
CA PRO A 184 15.70 15.52 -11.40
C PRO A 184 14.25 14.99 -11.32
N PRO A 185 13.98 13.97 -10.47
CA PRO A 185 12.68 13.32 -10.36
C PRO A 185 11.49 14.27 -10.17
N GLU A 186 11.64 15.31 -9.36
CA GLU A 186 10.59 16.30 -9.06
C GLU A 186 10.22 17.09 -10.33
N THR A 187 11.22 17.42 -11.16
CA THR A 187 11.01 18.11 -12.44
C THR A 187 10.38 17.20 -13.48
N CYS A 188 10.77 15.93 -13.53
CA CYS A 188 10.15 14.94 -14.41
C CYS A 188 8.66 14.79 -14.10
N CYS A 189 8.30 14.66 -12.82
CA CYS A 189 6.92 14.51 -12.37
C CYS A 189 6.07 15.75 -12.57
N SER A 190 6.66 16.94 -12.46
CA SER A 190 6.00 18.20 -12.79
C SER A 190 5.71 18.33 -14.29
N LYS A 191 6.63 17.87 -15.15
CA LYS A 191 6.47 17.89 -16.63
C LYS A 191 5.39 16.94 -17.16
N VAL A 192 4.99 15.94 -16.38
CA VAL A 192 3.87 15.04 -16.71
C VAL A 192 2.60 15.37 -15.91
N ASP A 193 2.54 16.57 -15.30
CA ASP A 193 1.40 17.09 -14.54
C ASP A 193 0.98 16.24 -13.32
N LEU A 194 1.90 15.40 -12.81
CA LEU A 194 1.68 14.59 -11.60
C LEU A 194 2.09 15.34 -10.32
N CYS A 195 2.96 16.34 -10.44
CA CYS A 195 3.29 17.29 -9.37
C CYS A 195 2.81 18.70 -9.74
N LYS A 196 2.54 19.53 -8.72
CA LYS A 196 2.30 20.96 -8.94
C LYS A 196 3.63 21.65 -9.23
N ASN A 197 3.65 22.48 -10.27
CA ASN A 197 4.75 23.42 -10.56
C ASN A 197 4.91 24.48 -9.46
#